data_AF-A0A9E5M3P7-F1
#
_entry.id   AF-A0A9E5M3P7-F1
#
_cell.length_a   1.000
_cell.length_b   1.000
_cell.length_c   1.000
_cell.angle_alpha   90.00
_cell.angle_beta   90.00
_cell.angle_gamma   90.00
#
_symmetry.space_group_name_H-M   'P 1'
#
loop_
_entity.id
_entity.type
_entity.pdbx_description
1 polymer ?
#
loop_
_entity_poly.entity_id
_entity_poly.type
_entity_poly.pdbx_seq_one_letter_code
_entity_poly.pdbx_strand_id
1 'polypeptide(L)'
;MQSNCEAARHAESCEDGARSGSNVAGAEMTSRVASILGMVLLASCGGGGGGGTNTGGTSGTGTPTPVSTAPGAPTLTTATAGNAQATLTFTPPSSDGGASINNYTANCVASGVTRSASAAASPITVTGLTNGTSYACSVTASNSAGTSAASASLTVTPAAPPTPSGTSTAAVACNYSTNVFNAATSVNAQSISTWNCSATQRNLTANGIPDHDVGTFPNAGNPNRITVQSIAASFPLSPARTSATGNPTMVIGHALNGIKFDPGTNGTCNDSGANCTLNGVVGNWRIEALGQNSFNFGVDFNNAHVQPTGEYHYHGMPEKLLEKLAKGNQMTLVGWATDGFPVYAKFGYTNPNDSTSPIKILTASYRIKATPSTGRPAVSLYPMGTFAQDYEYVAGLGDLDECNGRSGVTPEFPAGIYHYVITTTYPYIQRCLKGTTSAAGG
;
A
#
# COMPACT_ATOMS: atom_id res chain seq x y z
N MET A 1 -62.05 -25.03 -28.15
CA MET A 1 -62.08 -23.55 -28.00
C MET A 1 -60.68 -23.17 -27.53
N GLN A 2 -59.75 -22.91 -28.45
CA GLN A 2 -59.53 -21.59 -29.08
C GLN A 2 -59.34 -20.52 -27.99
N SER A 3 -58.12 -20.06 -27.66
CA SER A 3 -57.03 -19.50 -28.49
C SER A 3 -57.41 -18.20 -29.20
N ASN A 4 -56.66 -17.13 -28.93
CA ASN A 4 -55.94 -16.34 -29.93
C ASN A 4 -55.05 -15.28 -29.26
N CYS A 5 -54.03 -14.83 -29.99
CA CYS A 5 -53.22 -13.65 -29.67
C CYS A 5 -53.42 -12.59 -30.75
N GLU A 6 -53.51 -11.31 -30.36
CA GLU A 6 -53.38 -10.12 -31.21
C GLU A 6 -52.50 -9.11 -30.44
N ALA A 7 -51.42 -8.48 -30.93
CA ALA A 7 -50.73 -8.42 -32.23
C ALA A 7 -51.09 -7.27 -33.22
N ALA A 8 -50.67 -6.05 -32.88
CA ALA A 8 -50.33 -4.95 -33.81
C ALA A 8 -49.04 -4.26 -33.28
N ARG A 9 -47.95 -3.98 -34.01
CA ARG A 9 -47.69 -3.49 -35.40
C ARG A 9 -48.10 -2.04 -35.62
N HIS A 10 -47.42 -1.15 -36.36
CA HIS A 10 -46.13 -1.15 -37.12
C HIS A 10 -45.35 0.16 -36.72
N ALA A 11 -44.17 0.59 -37.18
CA ALA A 11 -43.07 0.19 -38.10
C ALA A 11 -41.82 1.02 -37.63
N GLU A 12 -40.54 0.81 -37.98
CA GLU A 12 -39.80 0.19 -39.10
C GLU A 12 -39.57 1.08 -40.34
N SER A 13 -38.32 1.56 -40.52
CA SER A 13 -37.76 1.95 -41.82
C SER A 13 -36.22 1.83 -41.82
N CYS A 14 -35.66 1.40 -42.96
CA CYS A 14 -34.23 1.32 -43.26
C CYS A 14 -34.01 1.73 -44.72
N GLU A 15 -32.90 2.43 -44.99
CA GLU A 15 -32.11 2.51 -46.25
C GLU A 15 -31.00 3.56 -45.93
N ASP A 16 -29.69 3.28 -45.97
CA ASP A 16 -28.80 2.68 -46.98
C ASP A 16 -28.31 3.67 -48.05
N GLY A 17 -27.02 3.63 -48.38
CA GLY A 17 -26.34 4.64 -49.20
C GLY A 17 -24.81 4.69 -48.99
N ALA A 18 -24.06 4.15 -49.95
CA ALA A 18 -22.59 4.18 -50.00
C ALA A 18 -22.07 5.48 -50.71
N ARG A 19 -20.77 5.76 -50.95
CA ARG A 19 -19.55 4.93 -51.06
C ARG A 19 -18.28 5.82 -51.06
N SER A 20 -17.10 5.19 -51.07
CA SER A 20 -15.74 5.73 -51.34
C SER A 20 -14.92 6.16 -50.10
N GLY A 21 -13.61 5.88 -49.97
CA GLY A 21 -12.78 4.93 -50.76
C GLY A 21 -11.34 5.37 -51.04
N SER A 22 -10.36 4.92 -50.25
CA SER A 22 -8.95 4.75 -50.69
C SER A 22 -8.16 3.83 -49.73
N ASN A 23 -7.10 3.20 -50.24
CA ASN A 23 -6.19 2.34 -49.48
C ASN A 23 -4.92 3.09 -49.05
N VAL A 24 -4.38 2.76 -47.86
CA VAL A 24 -2.94 2.54 -47.64
C VAL A 24 -2.81 1.36 -46.66
N ALA A 25 -1.78 0.52 -46.79
CA ALA A 25 -1.62 -0.71 -46.03
C ALA A 25 -0.38 -0.72 -45.12
N GLY A 26 -0.48 -1.45 -44.01
CA GLY A 26 0.61 -2.21 -43.39
C GLY A 26 1.58 -1.48 -42.45
N ALA A 27 1.59 -1.90 -41.18
CA ALA A 27 2.81 -2.13 -40.38
C ALA A 27 2.47 -2.76 -39.00
N GLU A 28 2.37 -4.09 -38.90
CA GLU A 28 2.55 -4.77 -37.61
C GLU A 28 4.04 -5.01 -37.37
N MET A 29 4.62 -4.38 -36.35
CA MET A 29 6.05 -4.53 -36.03
C MET A 29 6.28 -5.65 -35.00
N THR A 30 6.27 -6.90 -35.47
CA THR A 30 6.62 -8.06 -34.64
C THR A 30 8.13 -8.19 -34.45
N SER A 31 8.61 -8.02 -33.22
CA SER A 31 10.03 -8.20 -32.89
C SER A 31 10.44 -9.67 -32.94
N ARG A 32 11.48 -9.98 -33.72
CA ARG A 32 12.22 -11.26 -33.67
C ARG A 32 13.71 -11.00 -33.84
N VAL A 33 14.47 -11.21 -32.76
CA VAL A 33 15.94 -11.22 -32.81
C VAL A 33 16.40 -12.60 -33.30
N ALA A 34 17.09 -12.64 -34.44
CA ALA A 34 17.71 -13.85 -34.97
C ALA A 34 19.21 -13.86 -34.64
N SER A 35 19.67 -14.90 -33.95
CA SER A 35 21.11 -15.14 -33.76
C SER A 35 21.68 -15.83 -35.00
N ILE A 36 22.81 -15.34 -35.50
CA ILE A 36 23.54 -15.93 -36.64
C ILE A 36 24.94 -16.30 -36.17
N LEU A 37 25.24 -17.60 -36.15
CA LEU A 37 26.58 -18.14 -35.90
C LEU A 37 27.00 -18.98 -37.11
N GLY A 38 27.74 -18.36 -38.03
CA GLY A 38 28.23 -19.01 -39.24
C GLY A 38 29.57 -19.73 -39.01
N MET A 39 29.55 -21.06 -38.90
CA MET A 39 30.75 -21.88 -39.08
C MET A 39 30.98 -22.17 -40.57
N VAL A 40 32.25 -22.15 -40.99
CA VAL A 40 32.68 -22.63 -42.32
C VAL A 40 33.81 -23.63 -42.13
N LEU A 41 33.61 -24.86 -42.62
CA LEU A 41 34.68 -25.85 -42.84
C LEU A 41 35.06 -25.86 -44.32
N LEU A 42 36.35 -26.00 -44.60
CA LEU A 42 36.91 -26.40 -45.90
C LEU A 42 38.17 -27.25 -45.64
N ALA A 43 38.48 -28.21 -46.51
CA ALA A 43 39.47 -29.26 -46.21
C ALA A 43 40.33 -29.70 -47.40
N SER A 44 41.66 -29.74 -47.18
CA SER A 44 42.67 -30.49 -47.96
C SER A 44 42.90 -30.03 -49.43
N CYS A 45 43.98 -30.37 -50.14
CA CYS A 45 45.08 -31.32 -49.88
C CYS A 45 46.40 -30.92 -50.61
N GLY A 46 47.54 -31.48 -50.17
CA GLY A 46 48.83 -31.47 -50.90
C GLY A 46 49.64 -30.15 -50.87
N GLY A 47 50.97 -30.17 -51.06
CA GLY A 47 51.90 -31.29 -51.12
C GLY A 47 53.27 -30.92 -51.74
N GLY A 48 54.37 -31.49 -51.20
CA GLY A 48 55.74 -31.31 -51.73
C GLY A 48 56.52 -30.16 -51.08
N GLY A 49 57.84 -30.32 -50.95
CA GLY A 49 58.73 -29.32 -50.33
C GLY A 49 60.11 -29.25 -50.98
N GLY A 50 60.78 -28.11 -50.81
CA GLY A 50 62.14 -27.82 -51.27
C GLY A 50 62.66 -26.57 -50.56
N GLY A 51 63.82 -26.67 -49.91
CA GLY A 51 64.28 -25.67 -48.93
C GLY A 51 64.96 -24.42 -49.52
N GLY A 52 65.12 -23.38 -48.70
CA GLY A 52 65.85 -22.16 -49.12
C GLY A 52 65.75 -20.91 -48.23
N THR A 53 66.21 -20.98 -46.96
CA THR A 53 66.70 -19.84 -46.13
C THR A 53 65.83 -18.60 -45.80
N ASN A 54 66.10 -18.07 -44.59
CA ASN A 54 65.85 -16.71 -44.07
C ASN A 54 64.48 -16.28 -43.48
N THR A 55 64.58 -15.80 -42.23
CA THR A 55 63.83 -14.72 -41.55
C THR A 55 62.29 -14.74 -41.50
N GLY A 56 61.75 -14.81 -40.27
CA GLY A 56 60.37 -14.43 -39.97
C GLY A 56 59.80 -15.17 -38.77
N GLY A 57 59.43 -14.45 -37.70
CA GLY A 57 58.73 -15.05 -36.55
C GLY A 57 57.22 -15.13 -36.81
N THR A 58 56.65 -16.33 -36.77
CA THR A 58 55.20 -16.54 -36.98
C THR A 58 54.42 -16.31 -35.68
N SER A 59 53.85 -15.11 -35.53
CA SER A 59 52.85 -14.84 -34.48
C SER A 59 51.55 -15.57 -34.79
N GLY A 60 51.00 -16.29 -33.82
CA GLY A 60 49.75 -17.04 -33.99
C GLY A 60 48.54 -16.11 -33.99
N THR A 61 47.84 -16.00 -35.12
CA THR A 61 46.61 -15.21 -35.25
C THR A 61 45.41 -15.94 -34.64
N GLY A 62 45.37 -16.01 -33.30
CA GLY A 62 44.14 -16.34 -32.59
C GLY A 62 43.10 -15.25 -32.82
N THR A 63 41.88 -15.64 -33.21
CA THR A 63 40.77 -14.69 -33.39
C THR A 63 40.53 -13.97 -32.06
N PRO A 64 40.61 -12.63 -32.00
CA PRO A 64 40.45 -11.92 -30.74
C PRO A 64 39.02 -12.10 -30.23
N THR A 65 38.87 -12.71 -29.05
CA THR A 65 37.61 -12.69 -28.30
C THR A 65 37.20 -11.23 -28.08
N PRO A 66 35.96 -10.82 -28.38
CA PRO A 66 35.54 -9.43 -28.23
C PRO A 66 35.72 -8.99 -26.78
N VAL A 67 36.59 -8.02 -26.56
CA VAL A 67 36.92 -7.51 -25.23
C VAL A 67 35.79 -6.59 -24.78
N SER A 68 35.01 -7.03 -23.80
CA SER A 68 34.01 -6.19 -23.15
C SER A 68 34.64 -5.07 -22.33
N THR A 69 34.07 -3.88 -22.38
CA THR A 69 34.45 -2.73 -21.55
C THR A 69 33.42 -2.49 -20.45
N ALA A 70 33.71 -1.60 -19.50
CA ALA A 70 32.67 -1.09 -18.60
C ALA A 70 31.52 -0.41 -19.40
N PRO A 71 30.29 -0.34 -18.86
CA PRO A 71 29.17 0.31 -19.53
C PRO A 71 29.33 1.83 -19.65
N GLY A 72 28.50 2.46 -20.50
CA GLY A 72 28.31 3.91 -20.47
C GLY A 72 27.68 4.39 -19.16
N ALA A 73 27.69 5.70 -18.91
CA ALA A 73 27.00 6.28 -17.76
C ALA A 73 25.47 6.21 -17.91
N PRO A 74 24.71 5.79 -16.87
CA PRO A 74 23.25 5.92 -16.85
C PRO A 74 22.78 7.37 -16.90
N THR A 75 21.56 7.61 -17.39
CA THR A 75 20.92 8.94 -17.32
C THR A 75 19.96 8.97 -16.15
N LEU A 76 20.30 9.69 -15.08
CA LEU A 76 19.42 9.95 -13.95
C LEU A 76 18.34 10.96 -14.38
N THR A 77 17.06 10.57 -14.30
CA THR A 77 15.92 11.37 -14.79
C THR A 77 15.16 12.06 -13.66
N THR A 78 15.00 11.42 -12.49
CA THR A 78 14.41 12.07 -11.30
C THR A 78 15.09 11.65 -10.00
N ALA A 79 15.08 12.56 -9.02
CA ALA A 79 15.47 12.30 -7.64
C ALA A 79 14.35 12.79 -6.70
N THR A 80 13.48 11.88 -6.28
CA THR A 80 12.30 12.20 -5.47
C THR A 80 12.62 12.06 -3.99
N ALA A 81 12.43 13.13 -3.21
CA ALA A 81 12.62 13.12 -1.77
C ALA A 81 11.56 12.27 -1.04
N GLY A 82 11.98 11.60 0.03
CA GLY A 82 11.09 10.97 1.02
C GLY A 82 11.58 11.22 2.44
N ASN A 83 10.94 10.56 3.42
CA ASN A 83 11.37 10.62 4.82
C ASN A 83 12.66 9.81 5.01
N ALA A 84 13.77 10.46 5.31
CA ALA A 84 15.09 9.84 5.49
C ALA A 84 15.56 8.98 4.29
N GLN A 85 15.03 9.25 3.08
CA GLN A 85 15.30 8.50 1.86
C GLN A 85 15.16 9.37 0.60
N ALA A 86 15.68 8.87 -0.52
CA ALA A 86 15.42 9.40 -1.85
C ALA A 86 15.24 8.27 -2.85
N THR A 87 14.28 8.40 -3.77
CA THR A 87 14.04 7.44 -4.86
C THR A 87 14.55 8.03 -6.17
N LEU A 88 15.41 7.29 -6.86
CA LEU A 88 16.15 7.72 -8.03
C LEU A 88 15.69 6.92 -9.25
N THR A 89 15.09 7.62 -10.21
CA THR A 89 14.64 7.06 -11.49
C THR A 89 15.65 7.40 -12.56
N PHE A 90 16.00 6.44 -13.42
CA PHE A 90 17.06 6.56 -14.42
C PHE A 90 16.79 5.64 -15.61
N THR A 91 17.38 5.95 -16.76
CA THR A 91 17.46 5.02 -17.89
C THR A 91 18.81 4.32 -17.93
N PRO A 92 18.89 3.07 -18.46
CA PRO A 92 20.16 2.44 -18.82
C PRO A 92 21.04 3.32 -19.72
N PRO A 93 22.36 3.10 -19.76
CA PRO A 93 23.24 3.72 -20.74
C PRO A 93 22.95 3.22 -22.17
N SER A 94 23.36 4.01 -23.17
CA SER A 94 23.23 3.66 -24.59
C SER A 94 24.20 2.57 -25.07
N SER A 95 25.15 2.16 -24.24
CA SER A 95 26.06 1.04 -24.47
C SER A 95 26.31 0.28 -23.17
N ASP A 96 26.21 -1.04 -23.23
CA ASP A 96 26.54 -1.97 -22.14
C ASP A 96 28.03 -2.35 -22.13
N GLY A 97 28.84 -1.86 -23.07
CA GLY A 97 30.24 -2.24 -23.24
C GLY A 97 30.45 -3.65 -23.80
N GLY A 98 29.42 -4.28 -24.38
CA GLY A 98 29.49 -5.64 -24.94
C GLY A 98 29.35 -6.76 -23.91
N ALA A 99 28.92 -6.44 -22.68
CA ALA A 99 28.56 -7.42 -21.66
C ALA A 99 27.38 -6.93 -20.82
N SER A 100 26.44 -7.83 -20.53
CA SER A 100 25.18 -7.50 -19.86
C SER A 100 25.38 -6.78 -18.52
N ILE A 101 24.73 -5.62 -18.38
CA ILE A 101 24.65 -4.90 -17.11
C ILE A 101 23.87 -5.76 -16.11
N ASN A 102 24.49 -6.08 -14.98
CA ASN A 102 23.91 -6.96 -13.95
C ASN A 102 23.49 -6.22 -12.67
N ASN A 103 23.99 -4.99 -12.47
CA ASN A 103 23.67 -4.17 -11.32
C ASN A 103 23.80 -2.68 -11.63
N TYR A 104 22.97 -1.86 -10.98
CA TYR A 104 23.12 -0.42 -10.89
C TYR A 104 23.34 -0.04 -9.42
N THR A 105 24.25 0.91 -9.17
CA THR A 105 24.50 1.45 -7.82
C THR A 105 24.19 2.93 -7.80
N ALA A 106 23.24 3.31 -6.96
CA ALA A 106 22.88 4.70 -6.68
C ALA A 106 23.64 5.19 -5.44
N ASN A 107 24.22 6.37 -5.53
CA ASN A 107 25.00 7.01 -4.47
C ASN A 107 24.46 8.42 -4.21
N CYS A 108 24.11 8.71 -2.96
CA CYS A 108 23.73 10.04 -2.48
C CYS A 108 24.78 10.54 -1.48
N VAL A 109 25.37 11.71 -1.75
CA VAL A 109 26.49 12.27 -0.98
C VAL A 109 26.11 13.61 -0.35
N ALA A 110 26.36 13.77 0.95
CA ALA A 110 26.30 15.05 1.66
C ALA A 110 27.39 15.11 2.74
N SER A 111 28.06 16.25 2.87
CA SER A 111 29.08 16.52 3.91
C SER A 111 30.16 15.42 4.03
N GLY A 112 30.57 14.83 2.90
CA GLY A 112 31.53 13.72 2.84
C GLY A 112 30.97 12.33 3.18
N VAL A 113 29.74 12.23 3.69
CA VAL A 113 29.05 10.97 3.95
C VAL A 113 28.33 10.51 2.68
N THR A 114 28.65 9.29 2.23
CA THR A 114 27.94 8.63 1.13
C THR A 114 26.92 7.62 1.69
N ARG A 115 25.73 7.61 1.12
CA ARG A 115 24.70 6.59 1.30
C ARG A 115 24.40 5.95 -0.05
N SER A 116 24.29 4.63 -0.08
CA SER A 116 24.21 3.87 -1.32
C SER A 116 23.15 2.79 -1.25
N ALA A 117 22.55 2.49 -2.40
CA ALA A 117 21.70 1.33 -2.62
C ALA A 117 21.96 0.75 -4.01
N SER A 118 21.58 -0.49 -4.27
CA SER A 118 21.81 -1.17 -5.55
C SER A 118 20.64 -2.05 -5.95
N ALA A 119 20.39 -2.15 -7.25
CA ALA A 119 19.36 -3.01 -7.83
C ALA A 119 19.69 -3.34 -9.29
N ALA A 120 19.07 -4.40 -9.83
CA ALA A 120 19.22 -4.79 -11.23
C ALA A 120 18.53 -3.85 -12.24
N ALA A 121 17.67 -2.92 -11.78
CA ALA A 121 16.89 -2.01 -12.61
C ALA A 121 16.55 -0.70 -11.89
N SER A 122 15.94 0.24 -12.62
CA SER A 122 15.37 1.47 -12.09
C SER A 122 13.93 1.26 -11.58
N PRO A 123 13.46 1.97 -10.54
CA PRO A 123 14.17 2.95 -9.71
C PRO A 123 14.95 2.30 -8.55
N ILE A 124 15.88 3.06 -7.96
CA ILE A 124 16.58 2.68 -6.72
C ILE A 124 16.21 3.66 -5.59
N THR A 125 15.82 3.14 -4.43
CA THR A 125 15.63 3.95 -3.21
C THR A 125 16.86 3.86 -2.32
N VAL A 126 17.49 5.01 -2.03
CA VAL A 126 18.58 5.15 -1.07
C VAL A 126 17.99 5.60 0.27
N THR A 127 18.21 4.82 1.32
CA THR A 127 17.67 5.06 2.67
C THR A 127 18.75 5.49 3.67
N GLY A 128 18.34 5.91 4.87
CA GLY A 128 19.27 6.34 5.93
C GLY A 128 19.90 7.72 5.66
N LEU A 129 19.21 8.55 4.88
CA LEU A 129 19.56 9.95 4.63
C LEU A 129 19.08 10.83 5.79
N THR A 130 19.75 11.96 6.04
CA THR A 130 19.35 12.93 7.06
C THR A 130 18.33 13.92 6.49
N ASN A 131 17.18 14.04 7.13
CA ASN A 131 16.16 15.03 6.75
C ASN A 131 16.68 16.47 6.88
N GLY A 132 16.29 17.35 5.95
CA GLY A 132 16.77 18.73 5.86
C GLY A 132 18.20 18.88 5.31
N THR A 133 18.94 17.78 5.11
CA THR A 133 20.27 17.80 4.48
C THR A 133 20.10 17.61 2.97
N SER A 134 20.71 18.47 2.15
CA SER A 134 20.72 18.29 0.70
C SER A 134 21.81 17.30 0.28
N TYR A 135 21.42 16.28 -0.49
CA TYR A 135 22.31 15.27 -1.05
C TYR A 135 22.46 15.48 -2.56
N ALA A 136 23.68 15.37 -3.07
CA ALA A 136 23.92 15.18 -4.50
C ALA A 136 23.86 13.67 -4.80
N CYS A 137 22.91 13.24 -5.62
CA CYS A 137 22.68 11.84 -5.94
C CYS A 137 23.00 11.53 -7.40
N SER A 138 23.65 10.39 -7.65
CA SER A 138 24.06 9.89 -8.97
C SER A 138 23.91 8.37 -9.05
N VAL A 139 23.93 7.80 -10.27
CA VAL A 139 23.82 6.35 -10.52
C VAL A 139 24.95 5.87 -11.43
N THR A 140 25.46 4.67 -11.16
CA THR A 140 26.42 3.93 -12.00
C THR A 140 25.81 2.60 -12.45
N ALA A 141 26.26 2.09 -13.60
CA ALA A 141 25.98 0.73 -14.07
C ALA A 141 27.22 -0.15 -13.92
N SER A 142 27.06 -1.46 -13.75
CA SER A 142 28.17 -2.43 -13.76
C SER A 142 27.86 -3.65 -14.60
N ASN A 143 28.88 -4.18 -15.26
CA ASN A 143 28.88 -5.46 -15.97
C ASN A 143 30.09 -6.31 -15.52
N SER A 144 30.40 -7.39 -16.23
CA SER A 144 31.56 -8.26 -15.93
C SER A 144 32.94 -7.63 -16.18
N ALA A 145 33.02 -6.51 -16.90
CA ALA A 145 34.26 -5.81 -17.22
C ALA A 145 34.53 -4.59 -16.32
N GLY A 146 33.51 -4.03 -15.67
CA GLY A 146 33.67 -2.99 -14.67
C GLY A 146 32.43 -2.13 -14.43
N THR A 147 32.64 -1.05 -13.67
CA THR A 147 31.63 -0.04 -13.36
C THR A 147 31.79 1.18 -14.27
N SER A 148 30.67 1.76 -14.70
CA SER A 148 30.61 2.94 -15.55
C SER A 148 31.11 4.21 -14.84
N ALA A 149 31.32 5.28 -15.62
CA ALA A 149 31.25 6.63 -15.06
C ALA A 149 29.85 6.87 -14.43
N ALA A 150 29.77 7.75 -13.44
CA ALA A 150 28.50 8.13 -12.82
C ALA A 150 27.64 9.00 -13.75
N SER A 151 26.33 8.94 -13.57
CA SER A 151 25.38 9.89 -14.16
C SER A 151 25.72 11.34 -13.76
N ALA A 152 25.16 12.30 -14.50
CA ALA A 152 24.97 13.64 -13.95
C ALA A 152 24.23 13.55 -12.60
N SER A 153 24.61 14.39 -11.64
CA SER A 153 24.01 14.38 -10.31
C SER A 153 22.76 15.26 -10.25
N LEU A 154 21.71 14.78 -9.59
CA LEU A 154 20.56 15.60 -9.18
C LEU A 154 20.64 15.86 -7.67
N THR A 155 20.26 17.05 -7.23
CA THR A 155 20.14 17.37 -5.82
C THR A 155 18.78 16.97 -5.28
N VAL A 156 18.76 16.39 -4.06
CA VAL A 156 17.53 16.05 -3.35
C VAL A 156 17.71 16.35 -1.87
N THR A 157 16.70 16.96 -1.26
CA THR A 157 16.67 17.21 0.19
C THR A 157 15.56 16.35 0.79
N PRO A 158 15.88 15.19 1.40
CA PRO A 158 14.93 14.39 2.16
C PRO A 158 14.25 15.25 3.22
N ALA A 159 12.95 15.05 3.40
CA ALA A 159 12.16 15.83 4.33
C ALA A 159 11.42 14.89 5.27
N ALA A 160 11.50 15.19 6.57
CA ALA A 160 10.50 14.67 7.49
C ALA A 160 9.15 15.18 6.98
N PRO A 161 8.15 14.32 6.78
CA PRO A 161 6.84 14.81 6.38
C PRO A 161 6.30 15.67 7.52
N PRO A 162 5.61 16.77 7.21
CA PRO A 162 5.39 17.87 8.15
C PRO A 162 4.85 17.36 9.48
N THR A 163 5.65 17.51 10.54
CA THR A 163 5.17 17.48 11.92
C THR A 163 4.53 18.84 12.20
N PRO A 164 3.20 18.93 12.24
CA PRO A 164 2.53 20.21 12.42
C PRO A 164 2.50 20.50 13.91
N SER A 165 3.34 21.44 14.35
CA SER A 165 3.30 21.94 15.72
C SER A 165 2.01 22.73 15.95
N GLY A 166 0.95 22.04 16.38
CA GLY A 166 -0.32 22.66 16.78
C GLY A 166 -1.40 22.78 15.70
N THR A 167 -1.44 21.91 14.67
CA THR A 167 -2.61 21.86 13.77
C THR A 167 -3.84 21.41 14.55
N SER A 168 -4.72 22.37 14.84
CA SER A 168 -6.06 22.09 15.36
C SER A 168 -6.93 21.49 14.26
N THR A 169 -7.66 20.44 14.61
CA THR A 169 -8.65 19.77 13.75
C THR A 169 -10.02 20.47 13.78
N ALA A 170 -10.16 21.56 14.53
CA ALA A 170 -11.44 22.24 14.79
C ALA A 170 -12.15 22.78 13.54
N ALA A 171 -11.42 23.04 12.46
CA ALA A 171 -12.01 23.45 11.17
C ALA A 171 -12.67 22.29 10.40
N VAL A 172 -12.44 21.03 10.79
CA VAL A 172 -12.77 19.84 10.00
C VAL A 172 -13.82 18.99 10.71
N ALA A 173 -14.94 18.72 10.04
CA ALA A 173 -16.04 17.85 10.50
C ALA A 173 -16.60 18.14 11.92
N CYS A 174 -16.41 19.36 12.44
CA CYS A 174 -16.81 19.73 13.81
C CYS A 174 -18.31 20.02 14.01
N ASN A 175 -19.11 19.94 12.94
CA ASN A 175 -20.57 20.00 12.95
C ASN A 175 -21.15 18.92 12.01
N TYR A 176 -20.49 17.76 11.91
CA TYR A 176 -20.97 16.64 11.10
C TYR A 176 -22.12 15.93 11.82
N SER A 177 -23.22 15.64 11.12
CA SER A 177 -24.25 14.73 11.64
C SER A 177 -24.85 13.88 10.53
N THR A 178 -25.28 12.68 10.90
CA THR A 178 -26.09 11.77 10.07
C THR A 178 -27.30 11.34 10.90
N ASN A 179 -28.48 11.40 10.27
CA ASN A 179 -29.77 11.05 10.87
C ASN A 179 -30.62 10.39 9.78
N VAL A 180 -30.34 9.12 9.50
CA VAL A 180 -30.83 8.40 8.31
C VAL A 180 -31.43 7.06 8.73
N PHE A 181 -32.61 6.72 8.19
CA PHE A 181 -33.20 5.40 8.43
C PHE A 181 -32.44 4.32 7.66
N ASN A 182 -31.92 3.31 8.36
CA ASN A 182 -31.29 2.15 7.75
C ASN A 182 -32.33 1.03 7.61
N ALA A 183 -32.76 0.80 6.36
CA ALA A 183 -33.77 -0.20 6.01
C ALA A 183 -33.21 -1.62 5.82
N ALA A 184 -31.91 -1.87 6.01
CA ALA A 184 -31.35 -3.21 5.96
C ALA A 184 -32.03 -4.12 7.00
N THR A 185 -32.40 -5.34 6.62
CA THR A 185 -33.25 -6.24 7.44
C THR A 185 -32.67 -6.57 8.80
N SER A 186 -31.33 -6.54 8.94
CA SER A 186 -30.62 -6.77 10.21
C SER A 186 -30.43 -5.52 11.06
N VAL A 187 -31.01 -4.38 10.65
CA VAL A 187 -30.96 -3.08 11.34
C VAL A 187 -32.36 -2.53 11.55
N ASN A 188 -33.07 -2.20 10.46
CA ASN A 188 -34.43 -1.63 10.44
C ASN A 188 -34.66 -0.52 11.50
N ALA A 189 -33.72 0.43 11.57
CA ALA A 189 -33.65 1.43 12.64
C ALA A 189 -33.06 2.75 12.15
N GLN A 190 -33.31 3.83 12.89
CA GLN A 190 -32.69 5.12 12.63
C GLN A 190 -31.21 5.08 13.02
N SER A 191 -30.30 5.39 12.09
CA SER A 191 -28.92 5.73 12.41
C SER A 191 -28.83 7.19 12.84
N ILE A 192 -28.20 7.42 13.99
CA ILE A 192 -27.94 8.76 14.54
C ILE A 192 -26.48 8.82 14.98
N SER A 193 -25.74 9.77 14.41
CA SER A 193 -24.42 10.17 14.87
C SER A 193 -24.24 11.67 14.69
N THR A 194 -23.82 12.35 15.76
CA THR A 194 -23.58 13.79 15.81
C THR A 194 -22.19 14.06 16.36
N TRP A 195 -21.39 14.76 15.58
CA TRP A 195 -20.09 15.29 15.98
C TRP A 195 -20.20 16.80 16.20
N ASN A 196 -19.93 17.24 17.43
CA ASN A 196 -19.81 18.65 17.80
C ASN A 196 -18.38 18.95 18.29
N CYS A 197 -18.05 20.23 18.48
CA CYS A 197 -16.77 20.64 19.04
C CYS A 197 -16.92 21.77 20.07
N SER A 198 -16.19 21.63 21.19
CA SER A 198 -15.91 22.67 22.17
C SER A 198 -14.63 23.43 21.78
N ALA A 199 -14.11 24.28 22.68
CA ALA A 199 -12.83 24.95 22.47
C ALA A 199 -11.61 24.00 22.41
N THR A 200 -11.71 22.80 22.98
CA THR A 200 -10.56 21.86 23.14
C THR A 200 -10.86 20.42 22.72
N GLN A 201 -12.14 20.05 22.61
CA GLN A 201 -12.58 18.67 22.36
C GLN A 201 -13.60 18.59 21.23
N ARG A 202 -13.41 17.62 20.34
CA ARG A 202 -14.42 17.09 19.44
C ARG A 202 -15.20 16.02 20.21
N ASN A 203 -16.52 16.06 20.22
CA ASN A 203 -17.35 15.08 20.91
C ASN A 203 -18.28 14.38 19.92
N LEU A 204 -18.47 13.09 20.15
CA LEU A 204 -19.42 12.23 19.44
C LEU A 204 -20.58 11.90 20.39
N THR A 205 -21.80 12.01 19.88
CA THR A 205 -22.97 11.31 20.43
C THR A 205 -23.62 10.51 19.31
N ALA A 206 -23.71 9.20 19.48
CA ALA A 206 -24.26 8.28 18.48
C ALA A 206 -25.04 7.13 19.11
N ASN A 207 -25.82 6.42 18.30
CA ASN A 207 -26.70 5.34 18.74
C ASN A 207 -26.25 3.93 18.31
N GLY A 208 -25.02 3.78 17.79
CA GLY A 208 -24.44 2.49 17.39
C GLY A 208 -25.07 1.81 16.17
N ILE A 209 -26.03 2.46 15.52
CA ILE A 209 -26.69 1.96 14.31
C ILE A 209 -25.94 2.47 13.07
N PRO A 210 -25.44 1.60 12.17
CA PRO A 210 -24.74 2.03 10.96
C PRO A 210 -25.69 2.75 10.00
N ASP A 211 -25.18 3.73 9.25
CA ASP A 211 -25.97 4.58 8.34
C ASP A 211 -25.95 4.10 6.87
N HIS A 212 -25.49 2.87 6.64
CA HIS A 212 -25.27 2.25 5.34
C HIS A 212 -25.67 0.76 5.37
N ASP A 213 -25.71 0.11 4.21
CA ASP A 213 -26.03 -1.32 4.11
C ASP A 213 -25.05 -2.20 4.90
N VAL A 214 -25.57 -3.30 5.45
CA VAL A 214 -24.81 -4.29 6.24
C VAL A 214 -25.17 -5.71 5.81
N GLY A 215 -24.29 -6.66 6.12
CA GLY A 215 -24.58 -8.08 5.97
C GLY A 215 -25.69 -8.58 6.90
N THR A 216 -26.09 -9.84 6.72
CA THR A 216 -27.09 -10.47 7.58
C THR A 216 -26.52 -10.75 8.97
N PHE A 217 -27.18 -10.22 9.99
CA PHE A 217 -26.99 -10.52 11.41
C PHE A 217 -28.34 -10.91 12.06
N PRO A 218 -28.43 -12.02 12.81
CA PRO A 218 -27.35 -12.98 13.07
C PRO A 218 -27.03 -13.84 11.84
N ASN A 219 -25.84 -14.42 11.80
CA ASN A 219 -25.40 -15.38 10.80
C ASN A 219 -24.63 -16.56 11.45
N ALA A 220 -24.20 -17.52 10.64
CA ALA A 220 -23.55 -18.75 11.14
C ALA A 220 -22.19 -18.53 11.83
N GLY A 221 -21.50 -17.41 11.57
CA GLY A 221 -20.27 -17.03 12.28
C GLY A 221 -20.49 -16.03 13.43
N ASN A 222 -21.65 -15.35 13.46
CA ASN A 222 -21.98 -14.36 14.47
C ASN A 222 -23.46 -14.43 14.89
N PRO A 223 -23.78 -14.97 16.09
CA PRO A 223 -25.16 -15.17 16.53
C PRO A 223 -25.85 -13.89 17.06
N ASN A 224 -25.19 -12.74 17.03
CA ASN A 224 -25.69 -11.51 17.66
C ASN A 224 -26.55 -10.68 16.69
N ARG A 225 -27.35 -9.76 17.23
CA ARG A 225 -28.22 -8.83 16.48
C ARG A 225 -27.75 -7.40 16.69
N ILE A 226 -27.75 -6.58 15.64
CA ILE A 226 -27.48 -5.15 15.78
C ILE A 226 -28.59 -4.54 16.65
N THR A 227 -28.22 -3.81 17.70
CA THR A 227 -29.15 -3.09 18.57
C THR A 227 -28.67 -1.67 18.84
N VAL A 228 -29.62 -0.80 19.18
CA VAL A 228 -29.32 0.59 19.57
C VAL A 228 -28.43 0.62 20.82
N GLN A 229 -27.31 1.33 20.70
CA GLN A 229 -26.35 1.60 21.77
C GLN A 229 -26.49 3.05 22.27
N SER A 230 -25.76 3.40 23.33
CA SER A 230 -25.59 4.78 23.80
C SER A 230 -24.11 5.14 23.75
N ILE A 231 -23.66 5.74 22.65
CA ILE A 231 -22.25 6.08 22.41
C ILE A 231 -22.03 7.55 22.72
N ALA A 232 -21.14 7.82 23.67
CA ALA A 232 -20.57 9.14 23.94
C ALA A 232 -19.04 9.03 23.97
N ALA A 233 -18.35 9.87 23.21
CA ALA A 233 -16.88 9.87 23.15
C ALA A 233 -16.33 11.28 22.95
N SER A 234 -15.10 11.54 23.41
CA SER A 234 -14.45 12.85 23.33
C SER A 234 -12.99 12.73 22.93
N PHE A 235 -12.56 13.61 22.02
CA PHE A 235 -11.32 13.53 21.25
C PHE A 235 -10.62 14.90 21.28
N PRO A 236 -9.29 14.98 21.52
CA PRO A 236 -8.62 16.28 21.59
C PRO A 236 -8.58 16.96 20.22
N LEU A 237 -8.86 18.27 20.17
CA LEU A 237 -8.86 19.03 18.92
C LEU A 237 -7.46 19.34 18.39
N SER A 238 -6.48 19.45 19.28
CA SER A 238 -5.06 19.70 18.94
C SER A 238 -4.22 18.45 19.21
N PRO A 239 -4.30 17.41 18.35
CA PRO A 239 -3.58 16.17 18.56
C PRO A 239 -2.07 16.37 18.42
N ALA A 240 -1.31 15.74 19.30
CA ALA A 240 0.16 15.81 19.33
C ALA A 240 0.75 14.40 19.34
N ARG A 241 1.82 14.17 18.57
CA ARG A 241 2.57 12.91 18.63
C ARG A 241 3.44 12.88 19.88
N THR A 242 3.09 12.03 20.84
CA THR A 242 3.75 11.89 22.14
C THR A 242 4.55 10.60 22.28
N SER A 243 4.28 9.60 21.42
CA SER A 243 5.01 8.34 21.36
C SER A 243 5.63 8.12 19.98
N ALA A 244 6.91 7.73 19.96
CA ALA A 244 7.64 7.44 18.73
C ALA A 244 7.10 6.17 18.06
N THR A 245 7.07 5.06 18.81
CA THR A 245 6.52 3.77 18.39
C THR A 245 5.00 3.76 18.41
N GLY A 246 4.37 4.52 19.31
CA GLY A 246 2.95 4.46 19.57
C GLY A 246 2.58 3.55 20.75
N ASN A 247 1.36 3.73 21.25
CA ASN A 247 0.80 3.06 22.41
C ASN A 247 -0.27 2.05 21.95
N PRO A 248 -0.17 0.75 22.25
CA PRO A 248 -1.19 -0.23 21.86
C PRO A 248 -2.58 0.11 22.40
N THR A 249 -3.63 -0.08 21.60
CA THR A 249 -5.01 0.25 21.99
C THR A 249 -6.01 -0.68 21.28
N MET A 250 -7.11 -1.05 21.94
CA MET A 250 -8.18 -1.89 21.36
C MET A 250 -9.17 -1.06 20.55
N VAL A 251 -9.93 -0.16 21.21
CA VAL A 251 -10.84 0.78 20.54
C VAL A 251 -10.05 2.00 20.09
N ILE A 252 -9.83 2.08 18.79
CA ILE A 252 -8.90 3.00 18.13
C ILE A 252 -9.51 4.39 17.90
N GLY A 253 -10.81 4.44 17.66
CA GLY A 253 -11.51 5.62 17.18
C GLY A 253 -12.93 5.33 16.77
N HIS A 254 -13.60 6.31 16.17
CA HIS A 254 -14.95 6.15 15.63
C HIS A 254 -15.04 6.74 14.22
N ALA A 255 -15.80 6.07 13.36
CA ALA A 255 -16.17 6.55 12.04
C ALA A 255 -17.16 7.73 12.14
N LEU A 256 -17.29 8.52 11.06
CA LEU A 256 -18.21 9.67 11.03
C LEU A 256 -19.67 9.28 11.34
N ASN A 257 -20.09 8.07 10.95
CA ASN A 257 -21.41 7.52 11.29
C ASN A 257 -21.54 6.96 12.72
N GLY A 258 -20.54 7.14 13.57
CA GLY A 258 -20.57 6.80 14.99
C GLY A 258 -20.24 5.35 15.32
N ILE A 259 -19.95 4.50 14.32
CA ILE A 259 -19.51 3.12 14.52
C ILE A 259 -18.02 3.09 14.92
N LYS A 260 -17.66 2.29 15.93
CA LYS A 260 -16.28 2.22 16.43
C LYS A 260 -15.34 1.45 15.49
N PHE A 261 -14.08 1.87 15.49
CA PHE A 261 -12.93 1.14 14.97
C PHE A 261 -12.33 0.30 16.10
N ASP A 262 -12.57 -1.00 16.09
CA ASP A 262 -12.19 -1.93 17.17
C ASP A 262 -11.66 -3.24 16.55
N PRO A 263 -10.44 -3.22 15.97
CA PRO A 263 -9.97 -4.30 15.11
C PRO A 263 -9.39 -5.50 15.87
N GLY A 264 -9.03 -5.34 17.14
CA GLY A 264 -8.60 -6.46 17.97
C GLY A 264 -9.77 -7.39 18.27
N THR A 265 -9.54 -8.70 18.23
CA THR A 265 -10.54 -9.67 18.70
C THR A 265 -10.27 -10.04 20.16
N ASN A 266 -11.30 -10.51 20.85
CA ASN A 266 -11.16 -11.27 22.09
C ASN A 266 -10.99 -12.77 21.82
N GLY A 267 -10.52 -13.16 20.62
CA GLY A 267 -10.31 -14.54 20.22
C GLY A 267 -8.85 -14.97 20.41
N THR A 268 -8.62 -16.13 21.03
CA THR A 268 -7.28 -16.63 21.32
C THR A 268 -7.14 -18.15 21.17
N CYS A 269 -5.92 -18.61 20.92
CA CYS A 269 -5.50 -20.00 21.01
C CYS A 269 -4.38 -20.20 22.03
N ASN A 270 -4.33 -21.39 22.62
CA ASN A 270 -3.14 -21.89 23.33
C ASN A 270 -2.04 -22.34 22.35
N ASP A 271 -0.83 -22.53 22.87
CA ASP A 271 0.37 -22.87 22.08
C ASP A 271 0.26 -24.17 21.27
N SER A 272 -0.58 -25.13 21.69
CA SER A 272 -0.82 -26.35 20.92
C SER A 272 -1.81 -26.18 19.76
N GLY A 273 -2.60 -25.11 19.75
CA GLY A 273 -3.74 -24.92 18.85
C GLY A 273 -4.94 -25.82 19.14
N ALA A 274 -4.86 -26.73 20.12
CA ALA A 274 -5.94 -27.66 20.45
C ALA A 274 -7.04 -27.03 21.33
N ASN A 275 -6.77 -25.87 21.94
CA ASN A 275 -7.78 -25.08 22.64
C ASN A 275 -7.77 -23.65 22.10
N CYS A 276 -8.88 -23.26 21.47
CA CYS A 276 -9.10 -21.94 20.89
C CYS A 276 -10.53 -21.49 21.15
N THR A 277 -10.74 -20.19 21.32
CA THR A 277 -12.07 -19.57 21.37
C THR A 277 -12.07 -18.25 20.60
N LEU A 278 -13.21 -17.86 20.04
CA LEU A 278 -13.41 -16.56 19.38
C LEU A 278 -13.88 -15.47 20.36
N ASN A 279 -14.24 -15.87 21.58
CA ASN A 279 -14.74 -14.99 22.64
C ASN A 279 -14.23 -15.48 24.00
N GLY A 280 -12.98 -15.16 24.32
CA GLY A 280 -12.32 -15.48 25.59
C GLY A 280 -10.79 -15.61 25.47
N VAL A 281 -10.12 -15.61 26.63
CA VAL A 281 -8.66 -15.76 26.71
C VAL A 281 -8.32 -17.16 27.21
N VAL A 282 -7.84 -18.01 26.31
CA VAL A 282 -7.35 -19.39 26.59
C VAL A 282 -5.86 -19.58 26.26
N GLY A 283 -5.20 -18.55 25.75
CA GLY A 283 -3.78 -18.56 25.43
C GLY A 283 -3.30 -17.24 24.84
N ASN A 284 -2.05 -17.23 24.36
CA ASN A 284 -1.36 -16.01 23.95
C ASN A 284 -1.63 -15.60 22.49
N TRP A 285 -2.02 -16.55 21.64
CA TRP A 285 -2.09 -16.36 20.18
C TRP A 285 -3.42 -15.71 19.81
N ARG A 286 -3.41 -14.41 19.51
CA ARG A 286 -4.61 -13.62 19.23
C ARG A 286 -5.05 -13.86 17.80
N ILE A 287 -6.29 -14.28 17.60
CA ILE A 287 -6.82 -14.64 16.28
C ILE A 287 -7.26 -13.36 15.55
N GLU A 288 -6.85 -13.18 14.29
CA GLU A 288 -7.31 -12.04 13.48
C GLU A 288 -8.71 -12.29 12.90
N ALA A 289 -9.57 -11.28 12.90
CA ALA A 289 -10.91 -11.37 12.30
C ALA A 289 -10.88 -11.41 10.76
N LEU A 290 -9.77 -10.98 10.15
CA LEU A 290 -9.61 -10.76 8.71
C LEU A 290 -8.30 -11.39 8.22
N GLY A 291 -8.25 -11.78 6.94
CA GLY A 291 -7.03 -12.28 6.30
C GLY A 291 -6.71 -13.76 6.56
N GLN A 292 -7.58 -14.49 7.25
CA GLN A 292 -7.41 -15.90 7.59
C GLN A 292 -8.73 -16.67 7.41
N ASN A 293 -8.64 -17.97 7.12
CA ASN A 293 -9.79 -18.87 6.87
C ASN A 293 -9.92 -19.98 7.94
N SER A 294 -9.10 -19.92 9.00
CA SER A 294 -9.05 -20.87 10.11
C SER A 294 -10.23 -20.72 11.07
N PHE A 295 -10.74 -19.49 11.20
CA PHE A 295 -11.76 -19.10 12.19
C PHE A 295 -12.74 -18.09 11.59
N ASN A 296 -14.05 -18.31 11.80
CA ASN A 296 -15.10 -17.45 11.25
C ASN A 296 -15.73 -16.57 12.34
N PHE A 297 -15.47 -15.26 12.29
CA PHE A 297 -16.10 -14.26 13.18
C PHE A 297 -17.46 -13.73 12.68
N GLY A 298 -17.93 -14.24 11.54
CA GLY A 298 -19.20 -13.83 10.90
C GLY A 298 -19.21 -12.39 10.40
N VAL A 299 -18.05 -11.88 9.98
CA VAL A 299 -17.90 -10.53 9.42
C VAL A 299 -18.64 -10.38 8.09
N ASP A 300 -19.12 -9.17 7.81
CA ASP A 300 -19.78 -8.81 6.55
C ASP A 300 -18.83 -8.15 5.54
N PHE A 301 -19.40 -7.66 4.43
CA PHE A 301 -18.69 -6.92 3.38
C PHE A 301 -18.16 -5.54 3.81
N ASN A 302 -18.49 -5.04 5.01
CA ASN A 302 -17.87 -3.87 5.63
C ASN A 302 -16.68 -4.25 6.53
N ASN A 303 -16.25 -5.52 6.50
CA ASN A 303 -15.24 -6.07 7.41
C ASN A 303 -15.63 -5.88 8.89
N ALA A 304 -16.93 -5.99 9.19
CA ALA A 304 -17.53 -5.65 10.48
C ALA A 304 -18.37 -6.81 11.02
N HIS A 305 -18.51 -6.89 12.34
CA HIS A 305 -19.46 -7.80 12.98
C HIS A 305 -20.11 -7.19 14.22
N VAL A 306 -20.91 -8.00 14.92
CA VAL A 306 -21.70 -7.58 16.08
C VAL A 306 -21.15 -8.20 17.36
N GLN A 307 -20.99 -7.41 18.43
CA GLN A 307 -20.59 -7.89 19.76
C GLN A 307 -21.79 -8.49 20.51
N PRO A 308 -21.62 -9.29 21.59
CA PRO A 308 -22.74 -9.83 22.37
C PRO A 308 -23.67 -8.78 23.00
N THR A 309 -23.23 -7.52 23.09
CA THR A 309 -24.03 -6.33 23.47
C THR A 309 -24.98 -5.84 22.37
N GLY A 310 -24.84 -6.37 21.15
CA GLY A 310 -25.50 -5.91 19.93
C GLY A 310 -24.81 -4.73 19.24
N GLU A 311 -23.62 -4.33 19.71
CA GLU A 311 -22.83 -3.26 19.10
C GLU A 311 -22.16 -3.72 17.79
N TYR A 312 -22.41 -3.00 16.70
CA TYR A 312 -21.75 -3.19 15.41
C TYR A 312 -20.42 -2.41 15.36
N HIS A 313 -19.37 -2.99 14.78
CA HIS A 313 -18.01 -2.41 14.77
C HIS A 313 -17.15 -2.93 13.61
N TYR A 314 -16.22 -2.12 13.11
CA TYR A 314 -15.33 -2.47 12.00
C TYR A 314 -13.99 -3.05 12.50
N HIS A 315 -13.54 -4.14 11.87
CA HIS A 315 -12.15 -4.62 11.93
C HIS A 315 -11.30 -4.15 10.74
N GLY A 316 -11.92 -3.72 9.64
CA GLY A 316 -11.25 -3.36 8.39
C GLY A 316 -11.94 -2.24 7.64
N MET A 317 -11.93 -2.32 6.30
CA MET A 317 -12.43 -1.26 5.44
C MET A 317 -13.98 -1.17 5.50
N PRO A 318 -14.57 -0.03 5.87
CA PRO A 318 -16.02 0.14 5.93
C PRO A 318 -16.57 0.43 4.51
N GLU A 319 -16.53 -0.56 3.62
CA GLU A 319 -16.72 -0.34 2.17
C GLU A 319 -18.06 0.36 1.83
N LYS A 320 -19.18 0.05 2.51
CA LYS A 320 -20.45 0.78 2.27
C LYS A 320 -20.49 2.19 2.83
N LEU A 321 -19.67 2.52 3.84
CA LEU A 321 -19.45 3.91 4.23
C LEU A 321 -18.67 4.66 3.12
N LEU A 322 -17.73 4.01 2.44
CA LEU A 322 -17.01 4.62 1.31
C LEU A 322 -17.90 4.83 0.09
N GLU A 323 -18.75 3.85 -0.24
CA GLU A 323 -19.78 3.99 -1.27
C GLU A 323 -20.72 5.16 -0.94
N LYS A 324 -21.21 5.24 0.31
CA LYS A 324 -22.07 6.34 0.78
C LYS A 324 -21.39 7.71 0.77
N LEU A 325 -20.10 7.79 1.08
CA LEU A 325 -19.31 9.03 0.98
C LEU A 325 -19.00 9.42 -0.48
N ALA A 326 -19.21 8.50 -1.44
CA ALA A 326 -19.19 8.72 -2.89
C ALA A 326 -17.91 9.39 -3.44
N LYS A 327 -16.76 9.16 -2.79
CA LYS A 327 -15.47 9.79 -3.14
C LYS A 327 -14.66 9.08 -4.22
N GLY A 328 -14.95 7.81 -4.49
CA GLY A 328 -14.17 6.99 -5.44
C GLY A 328 -12.68 6.92 -5.03
N ASN A 329 -11.78 7.16 -5.99
CA ASN A 329 -10.33 7.05 -5.80
C ASN A 329 -9.71 8.34 -5.22
N GLN A 330 -10.23 8.83 -4.10
CA GLN A 330 -9.76 10.05 -3.41
C GLN A 330 -9.39 9.77 -1.95
N MET A 331 -8.48 10.57 -1.39
CA MET A 331 -8.28 10.60 0.07
C MET A 331 -9.61 10.92 0.75
N THR A 332 -10.11 9.98 1.55
CA THR A 332 -11.44 10.06 2.16
C THR A 332 -11.30 9.98 3.67
N LEU A 333 -11.57 11.09 4.35
CA LEU A 333 -11.70 11.12 5.82
C LEU A 333 -12.90 10.27 6.22
N VAL A 334 -12.67 9.23 7.03
CA VAL A 334 -13.73 8.30 7.49
C VAL A 334 -14.02 8.42 8.98
N GLY A 335 -13.16 9.05 9.78
CA GLY A 335 -13.38 9.20 11.22
C GLY A 335 -12.20 9.81 11.97
N TRP A 336 -12.23 9.66 13.29
CA TRP A 336 -11.24 10.23 14.23
C TRP A 336 -10.75 9.18 15.22
N ALA A 337 -9.45 9.13 15.45
CA ALA A 337 -8.82 8.29 16.46
C ALA A 337 -8.93 8.92 17.87
N THR A 338 -8.89 8.12 18.93
CA THR A 338 -9.07 8.58 20.34
C THR A 338 -7.97 9.54 20.83
N ASP A 339 -6.84 9.64 20.11
CA ASP A 339 -5.78 10.64 20.31
C ASP A 339 -5.97 11.93 19.48
N GLY A 340 -7.09 12.05 18.76
CA GLY A 340 -7.53 13.24 18.02
C GLY A 340 -7.06 13.32 16.56
N PHE A 341 -6.17 12.43 16.11
CA PHE A 341 -5.74 12.44 14.71
C PHE A 341 -6.83 11.88 13.76
N PRO A 342 -6.93 12.39 12.52
CA PRO A 342 -7.88 11.90 11.53
C PRO A 342 -7.55 10.49 11.03
N VAL A 343 -8.58 9.76 10.64
CA VAL A 343 -8.50 8.42 10.04
C VAL A 343 -9.02 8.49 8.60
N TYR A 344 -8.20 8.06 7.64
CA TYR A 344 -8.50 8.02 6.21
C TYR A 344 -8.64 6.58 5.70
N ALA A 345 -9.37 6.37 4.61
CA ALA A 345 -9.50 5.06 3.97
C ALA A 345 -8.63 4.92 2.72
N LYS A 346 -7.74 3.90 2.70
CA LYS A 346 -6.84 3.34 1.66
C LYS A 346 -6.05 4.29 0.75
N PHE A 347 -6.66 5.34 0.20
CA PHE A 347 -6.04 6.25 -0.74
C PHE A 347 -5.18 7.32 -0.07
N GLY A 348 -4.10 7.71 -0.75
CA GLY A 348 -3.20 8.77 -0.33
C GLY A 348 -2.34 9.32 -1.45
N TYR A 349 -1.90 10.57 -1.31
CA TYR A 349 -0.90 11.17 -2.20
C TYR A 349 0.39 10.34 -2.22
N THR A 350 0.92 10.11 -3.43
CA THR A 350 2.17 9.39 -3.70
C THR A 350 3.37 10.09 -3.07
N ASN A 351 3.44 11.42 -3.15
CA ASN A 351 4.33 12.24 -2.35
C ASN A 351 3.54 12.77 -1.13
N PRO A 352 3.85 12.38 0.12
CA PRO A 352 3.11 12.85 1.29
C PRO A 352 3.25 14.36 1.55
N ASN A 353 4.16 15.05 0.86
CA ASN A 353 4.41 16.49 1.01
C ASN A 353 3.81 17.34 -0.11
N ASP A 354 3.04 16.74 -1.04
CA ASP A 354 2.55 17.40 -2.24
C ASP A 354 1.13 16.92 -2.62
N SER A 355 0.15 17.82 -2.47
CA SER A 355 -1.27 17.57 -2.74
C SER A 355 -1.62 17.64 -4.23
N THR A 356 -0.68 17.95 -5.10
CA THR A 356 -0.82 17.83 -6.56
C THR A 356 -0.30 16.49 -7.09
N SER A 357 0.42 15.72 -6.27
CA SER A 357 0.94 14.41 -6.66
C SER A 357 -0.17 13.37 -6.89
N PRO A 358 0.03 12.36 -7.76
CA PRO A 358 -0.96 11.31 -7.99
C PRO A 358 -1.41 10.60 -6.71
N ILE A 359 -2.67 10.17 -6.67
CA ILE A 359 -3.20 9.35 -5.56
C ILE A 359 -2.95 7.86 -5.85
N LYS A 360 -2.49 7.12 -4.84
CA LYS A 360 -2.32 5.66 -4.84
C LYS A 360 -3.07 5.02 -3.66
N ILE A 361 -3.25 3.70 -3.70
CA ILE A 361 -3.52 2.93 -2.48
C ILE A 361 -2.24 2.90 -1.65
N LEU A 362 -2.33 3.29 -0.38
CA LEU A 362 -1.23 3.24 0.59
C LEU A 362 -1.12 1.82 1.18
N THR A 363 0.10 1.35 1.35
CA THR A 363 0.40 0.02 1.89
C THR A 363 0.91 0.08 3.32
N ALA A 364 0.48 -0.88 4.15
CA ALA A 364 1.02 -1.08 5.48
C ALA A 364 2.47 -1.57 5.42
N SER A 365 3.35 -1.07 6.28
CA SER A 365 4.73 -1.58 6.43
C SER A 365 4.79 -2.88 7.27
N TYR A 366 3.85 -3.80 7.04
CA TYR A 366 3.73 -5.07 7.74
C TYR A 366 3.81 -6.24 6.75
N ARG A 367 4.44 -7.33 7.18
CA ARG A 367 4.41 -8.62 6.45
C ARG A 367 4.17 -9.78 7.40
N ILE A 368 3.77 -10.92 6.84
CA ILE A 368 3.81 -12.21 7.53
C ILE A 368 5.28 -12.61 7.73
N LYS A 369 5.63 -13.07 8.93
CA LYS A 369 6.97 -13.57 9.28
C LYS A 369 7.34 -14.79 8.45
N ALA A 370 8.57 -14.83 7.94
CA ALA A 370 9.09 -15.98 7.19
C ALA A 370 9.33 -17.24 8.06
N THR A 371 9.42 -17.08 9.39
CA THR A 371 9.60 -18.18 10.34
C THR A 371 8.53 -18.11 11.44
N PRO A 372 7.85 -19.23 11.77
CA PRO A 372 6.94 -19.30 12.91
C PRO A 372 7.65 -18.90 14.21
N SER A 373 6.97 -18.14 15.07
CA SER A 373 7.51 -17.77 16.38
C SER A 373 7.43 -18.94 17.38
N THR A 374 8.34 -19.01 18.35
CA THR A 374 8.37 -20.07 19.37
C THR A 374 7.05 -20.13 20.15
N GLY A 375 6.54 -21.33 20.42
CA GLY A 375 5.25 -21.55 21.10
C GLY A 375 4.02 -21.36 20.20
N ARG A 376 4.19 -21.00 18.93
CA ARG A 376 3.05 -20.88 18.00
C ARG A 376 2.44 -22.26 17.70
N PRO A 377 1.09 -22.37 17.61
CA PRO A 377 0.43 -23.51 16.98
C PRO A 377 1.03 -23.89 15.63
N ALA A 378 1.00 -25.18 15.30
CA ALA A 378 1.60 -25.70 14.08
C ALA A 378 1.00 -25.05 12.81
N VAL A 379 1.85 -24.72 11.84
CA VAL A 379 1.42 -24.13 10.54
C VAL A 379 0.52 -25.05 9.71
N SER A 380 0.55 -26.36 10.01
CA SER A 380 -0.32 -27.39 9.43
C SER A 380 -1.73 -27.44 10.05
N LEU A 381 -1.93 -26.83 11.23
CA LEU A 381 -3.25 -26.61 11.83
C LEU A 381 -3.78 -25.23 11.43
N TYR A 382 -2.94 -24.21 11.60
CA TYR A 382 -3.30 -22.81 11.36
C TYR A 382 -2.22 -22.12 10.51
N PRO A 383 -2.47 -21.82 9.22
CA PRO A 383 -1.50 -21.15 8.35
C PRO A 383 -0.98 -19.82 8.91
N MET A 384 0.23 -19.44 8.50
CA MET A 384 0.81 -18.14 8.88
C MET A 384 -0.08 -16.99 8.41
N GLY A 385 -0.35 -16.03 9.30
CA GLY A 385 -1.33 -14.96 9.12
C GLY A 385 -2.64 -15.18 9.88
N THR A 386 -2.84 -16.36 10.49
CA THR A 386 -4.01 -16.64 11.36
C THR A 386 -3.97 -15.81 12.66
N PHE A 387 -2.77 -15.52 13.17
CA PHE A 387 -2.60 -14.81 14.45
C PHE A 387 -1.98 -13.44 14.26
N ALA A 388 -2.35 -12.48 15.12
CA ALA A 388 -1.76 -11.14 15.16
C ALA A 388 -0.22 -11.20 15.28
N GLN A 389 0.28 -12.16 16.06
CA GLN A 389 1.71 -12.39 16.25
C GLN A 389 2.43 -13.05 15.05
N ASP A 390 1.73 -13.46 14.00
CA ASP A 390 2.35 -13.95 12.76
C ASP A 390 2.91 -12.81 11.90
N TYR A 391 2.50 -11.57 12.18
CA TYR A 391 2.93 -10.38 11.45
C TYR A 391 4.13 -9.71 12.13
N GLU A 392 4.93 -9.01 11.33
CA GLU A 392 6.02 -8.15 11.78
C GLU A 392 6.02 -6.81 11.02
N TYR A 393 6.34 -5.73 11.73
CA TYR A 393 6.59 -4.42 11.13
C TYR A 393 7.99 -4.38 10.53
N VAL A 394 8.11 -3.83 9.31
CA VAL A 394 9.37 -3.67 8.58
C VAL A 394 9.41 -2.24 8.04
N ALA A 395 10.16 -1.37 8.71
CA ALA A 395 10.24 0.04 8.34
C ALA A 395 10.63 0.24 6.86
N GLY A 396 9.82 1.01 6.12
CA GLY A 396 10.03 1.27 4.70
C GLY A 396 9.57 0.17 3.73
N LEU A 397 8.90 -0.88 4.22
CA LEU A 397 8.26 -1.89 3.35
C LEU A 397 7.02 -1.34 2.62
N GLY A 398 6.30 -0.42 3.25
CA GLY A 398 5.12 0.25 2.69
C GLY A 398 5.16 1.77 2.91
N ASP A 399 4.01 2.42 2.75
CA ASP A 399 3.84 3.87 2.86
C ASP A 399 3.62 4.39 4.30
N LEU A 400 3.39 3.47 5.24
CA LEU A 400 2.86 3.75 6.59
C LEU A 400 3.81 3.28 7.69
N ASP A 401 3.71 3.88 8.87
CA ASP A 401 4.48 3.52 10.05
C ASP A 401 3.88 2.34 10.84
N GLU A 402 4.45 1.99 11.98
CA GLU A 402 4.04 0.84 12.79
C GLU A 402 2.63 0.98 13.40
N CYS A 403 2.08 2.21 13.46
CA CYS A 403 0.67 2.45 13.79
C CYS A 403 -0.17 2.73 12.54
N ASN A 404 0.23 2.22 11.38
CA ASN A 404 -0.52 2.31 10.12
C ASN A 404 -0.91 3.74 9.72
N GLY A 405 -0.09 4.72 10.08
CA GLY A 405 -0.29 6.13 9.73
C GLY A 405 0.96 6.76 9.13
N ARG A 406 0.86 8.04 8.77
CA ARG A 406 1.98 8.85 8.30
C ARG A 406 1.70 10.33 8.54
N SER A 407 2.75 11.15 8.63
CA SER A 407 2.59 12.59 8.38
C SER A 407 2.46 12.83 6.87
N GLY A 408 1.63 13.80 6.50
CA GLY A 408 1.52 14.28 5.12
C GLY A 408 0.31 15.17 4.91
N VAL A 409 0.25 15.83 3.75
CA VAL A 409 -0.88 16.65 3.31
C VAL A 409 -2.11 15.79 3.05
N THR A 410 -3.30 16.36 3.29
CA THR A 410 -4.60 15.77 2.98
C THR A 410 -5.52 16.86 2.40
N PRO A 411 -6.70 16.52 1.83
CA PRO A 411 -7.66 17.52 1.35
C PRO A 411 -8.10 18.52 2.43
N GLU A 412 -8.26 18.05 3.66
CA GLU A 412 -8.69 18.84 4.81
C GLU A 412 -7.51 19.51 5.54
N PHE A 413 -6.30 18.98 5.40
CA PHE A 413 -5.07 19.47 6.02
C PHE A 413 -3.97 19.71 4.96
N PRO A 414 -4.08 20.78 4.14
CA PRO A 414 -3.13 21.06 3.06
C PRO A 414 -1.74 21.47 3.54
N ALA A 415 -1.60 21.94 4.79
CA ALA A 415 -0.31 22.18 5.44
C ALA A 415 0.33 20.90 6.04
N GLY A 416 -0.37 19.77 5.96
CA GLY A 416 0.03 18.51 6.56
C GLY A 416 -0.62 18.21 7.91
N ILE A 417 -0.89 16.93 8.14
CA ILE A 417 -1.17 16.37 9.47
C ILE A 417 -0.63 14.94 9.58
N TYR A 418 -0.31 14.49 10.80
CA TYR A 418 -0.21 13.07 11.05
C TYR A 418 -1.62 12.45 10.98
N HIS A 419 -1.78 11.40 10.18
CA HIS A 419 -3.05 10.75 9.94
C HIS A 419 -2.90 9.23 9.90
N TYR A 420 -3.91 8.53 10.41
CA TYR A 420 -4.02 7.08 10.29
C TYR A 420 -4.69 6.69 8.99
N VAL A 421 -4.39 5.49 8.50
CA VAL A 421 -4.95 4.95 7.27
C VAL A 421 -5.49 3.55 7.50
N ILE A 422 -6.75 3.34 7.15
CA ILE A 422 -7.34 2.00 7.02
C ILE A 422 -6.83 1.42 5.69
N THR A 423 -6.35 0.18 5.71
CA THR A 423 -5.64 -0.50 4.62
C THR A 423 -6.36 -1.77 4.17
N THR A 424 -6.05 -2.25 2.96
CA THR A 424 -6.59 -3.51 2.41
C THR A 424 -5.84 -4.77 2.86
N THR A 425 -4.79 -4.61 3.66
CA THR A 425 -3.94 -5.68 4.22
C THR A 425 -3.74 -5.45 5.72
N TYR A 426 -3.25 -6.45 6.45
CA TYR A 426 -2.90 -6.31 7.87
C TYR A 426 -2.06 -5.03 8.12
N PRO A 427 -2.35 -4.22 9.16
CA PRO A 427 -3.28 -4.49 10.27
C PRO A 427 -4.76 -4.19 9.96
N TYR A 428 -5.10 -3.82 8.72
CA TYR A 428 -6.40 -3.31 8.26
C TYR A 428 -6.76 -1.97 8.90
N ILE A 429 -7.02 -1.94 10.20
CA ILE A 429 -7.07 -0.73 11.04
C ILE A 429 -5.85 -0.76 11.97
N GLN A 430 -5.27 0.40 12.28
CA GLN A 430 -4.13 0.54 13.19
C GLN A 430 -4.34 -0.14 14.55
N ARG A 431 -3.26 -0.62 15.18
CA ARG A 431 -3.32 -1.31 16.50
C ARG A 431 -2.68 -0.49 17.64
N CYS A 432 -2.23 0.73 17.34
CA CYS A 432 -1.62 1.65 18.29
C CYS A 432 -1.87 3.11 17.90
N LEU A 433 -1.63 4.00 18.87
CA LEU A 433 -1.83 5.45 18.76
C LEU A 433 -0.53 6.21 19.04
N LYS A 434 -0.16 7.16 18.18
CA LYS A 434 1.04 8.01 18.32
C LYS A 434 0.84 9.15 19.31
N GLY A 435 -0.38 9.57 19.60
CA GLY A 435 -0.69 10.63 20.56
C GLY A 435 -1.15 10.14 21.93
N THR A 436 -1.44 11.10 22.81
CA THR A 436 -2.18 10.90 24.06
C THR A 436 -3.67 10.96 23.79
N THR A 437 -4.41 9.94 24.20
CA THR A 437 -5.88 10.01 24.30
C THR A 437 -6.28 11.03 25.36
N SER A 438 -7.42 11.70 25.19
CA SER A 438 -8.14 12.28 26.32
C SER A 438 -8.40 11.19 27.37
N ALA A 439 -8.36 11.53 28.66
CA ALA A 439 -8.84 10.60 29.68
C ALA A 439 -10.33 10.34 29.45
N ALA A 440 -10.70 9.08 29.20
CA ALA A 440 -12.10 8.71 29.00
C ALA A 440 -12.86 8.88 30.32
N GLY A 441 -14.00 9.58 30.28
CA GLY A 441 -15.06 9.32 31.24
C GLY A 441 -15.58 7.91 31.01
N GLY A 442 -15.65 7.10 32.07
CA GLY A 442 -16.20 5.74 32.04
C GLY A 442 -17.70 5.69 32.36
#